data_AF-A0A355HBH6-F1
#
_entry.id   AF-A0A355HBH6-F1
#
_cell.length_a   1.000
_cell.length_b   1.000
_cell.length_c   1.000
_cell.angle_alpha   90.00
_cell.angle_beta   90.00
_cell.angle_gamma   90.00
#
_symmetry.space_group_name_H-M   'P 1'
#
loop_
_entity.id
_entity.type
_entity.pdbx_description
1 polymer ?
#
loop_
_entity_poly.entity_id
_entity_poly.type
_entity_poly.pdbx_seq_one_letter_code
_entity_poly.pdbx_strand_id
1 'polypeptide(L)' 'GVYRMLFETGPYFEQQGTAYFYPEIEVRFLLNHPEQHYHIPLLLSPFGYSTYRGS' A
#
# COMPACT_ATOMS: atom_id res chain seq x y z
N GLY A 1 3.94 4.30 17.65
CA GLY A 1 5.09 3.52 17.17
C GLY A 1 5.16 3.54 15.65
N VAL A 2 6.26 3.04 15.07
CA VAL A 2 6.39 2.86 13.61
C VAL A 2 5.82 1.50 13.22
N TYR A 3 4.94 1.50 12.23
CA TYR A 3 4.27 0.33 11.69
C TYR A 3 4.56 0.20 10.20
N ARG A 4 4.24 -0.98 9.65
CA ARG A 4 4.30 -1.24 8.22
C ARG A 4 3.07 -2.00 7.75
N MET A 5 2.67 -1.75 6.51
CA MET A 5 1.69 -2.53 5.78
C MET A 5 2.34 -3.02 4.49
N LEU A 6 2.26 -4.33 4.25
CA LEU A 6 2.77 -4.96 3.03
C LEU A 6 1.59 -5.29 2.13
N PHE A 7 1.62 -4.81 0.90
CA PHE A 7 0.67 -5.14 -0.14
C PHE A 7 1.32 -6.09 -1.14
N GLU A 8 0.77 -7.30 -1.28
CA GLU A 8 1.23 -8.32 -2.24
C GLU A 8 0.70 -7.99 -3.65
N THR A 9 1.25 -6.95 -4.28
CA THR A 9 0.79 -6.46 -5.59
C THR A 9 1.16 -7.38 -6.75
N GLY A 10 2.25 -8.14 -6.64
CA GLY A 10 2.65 -9.12 -7.63
C GLY A 10 1.58 -10.20 -7.83
N PRO A 11 1.22 -10.99 -6.79
CA PRO A 11 0.15 -11.98 -6.88
C PRO A 11 -1.17 -11.40 -7.40
N TYR A 12 -1.50 -10.16 -7.02
CA TYR A 12 -2.69 -9.46 -7.51
C TYR A 12 -2.67 -9.26 -9.04
N PHE A 13 -1.54 -8.82 -9.62
CA PHE A 13 -1.42 -8.62 -11.07
C PHE A 13 -1.22 -9.92 -11.85
N GLU A 14 -0.53 -10.90 -11.26
CA GLU A 14 -0.37 -12.24 -11.84
C GLU A 14 -1.72 -12.92 -12.07
N GLN A 15 -2.62 -12.86 -11.09
CA GLN A 15 -3.99 -13.39 -11.20
C GLN A 15 -4.80 -12.72 -12.33
N GLN A 16 -4.43 -11.50 -12.71
CA GLN A 16 -5.06 -10.75 -13.78
C GLN A 16 -4.35 -10.88 -15.14
N GLY A 17 -3.23 -11.60 -15.20
CA GLY A 17 -2.39 -11.69 -16.40
C GLY A 17 -1.86 -10.33 -16.86
N THR A 18 -1.73 -9.37 -15.95
CA THR A 18 -1.27 -8.00 -16.25
C THR A 18 0.20 -7.87 -15.93
N ALA A 19 1.00 -7.34 -16.86
CA ALA A 19 2.40 -7.01 -16.58
C ALA A 19 2.49 -5.88 -15.55
N TYR A 20 3.40 -6.01 -14.59
CA TYR A 20 3.54 -5.09 -13.47
C TYR A 20 5.01 -4.80 -13.17
N PHE A 21 5.27 -3.69 -12.49
CA PHE A 21 6.62 -3.27 -12.11
C PHE A 21 6.94 -3.52 -10.63
N TYR A 22 5.94 -3.45 -9.75
CA TYR A 22 6.13 -3.60 -8.30
C TYR A 22 5.68 -4.98 -7.83
N PRO A 23 6.61 -5.89 -7.47
CA PRO A 23 6.26 -7.21 -6.97
C PRO A 23 5.58 -7.17 -5.60
N GLU A 24 5.90 -6.15 -4.80
CA GLU A 24 5.25 -5.83 -3.54
C GLU A 24 5.42 -4.34 -3.24
N ILE A 25 4.57 -3.81 -2.35
CA ILE A 25 4.66 -2.42 -1.88
C ILE A 25 4.60 -2.43 -0.35
N GLU A 26 5.67 -1.96 0.31
CA GLU A 26 5.69 -1.70 1.75
C GLU A 26 5.41 -0.22 2.03
N VAL A 27 4.37 0.06 2.80
CA VAL A 27 4.06 1.40 3.32
C VAL A 27 4.43 1.45 4.80
N ARG A 28 5.44 2.24 5.14
CA ARG A 28 5.87 2.48 6.53
C ARG A 28 5.26 3.79 7.04
N PHE A 29 4.67 3.76 8.23
CA PHE A 29 3.97 4.91 8.79
C PHE A 29 4.07 4.97 10.31
N LEU A 30 3.88 6.18 10.85
CA LEU A 30 3.95 6.47 12.27
C LEU A 30 2.54 6.61 12.85
N LEU A 31 2.23 5.82 13.88
CA LEU A 31 1.04 5.98 14.69
C LEU A 31 1.42 6.65 16.01
N ASN A 32 1.07 7.92 16.16
CA ASN A 32 1.34 8.72 17.37
C ASN A 32 0.13 8.79 18.31
N HIS A 33 -1.08 8.60 17.77
CA HIS A 33 -2.34 8.79 18.48
C HIS A 33 -3.18 7.52 18.34
N PRO A 34 -3.05 6.54 19.25
CA PRO A 34 -3.69 5.23 19.11
C PRO A 34 -5.23 5.30 19.05
N GLU A 35 -5.82 6.38 19.55
CA GLU A 35 -7.26 6.65 19.52
C GLU A 35 -7.78 7.19 18.17
N GLN A 36 -6.90 7.64 17.27
CA GLN A 36 -7.31 8.17 15.97
C GLN A 36 -7.54 7.05 14.95
N HIS A 37 -8.47 7.29 14.02
CA HIS A 37 -8.58 6.49 12.81
C HIS A 37 -7.45 6.86 11.83
N TYR A 38 -6.84 5.86 11.21
CA TYR A 38 -5.82 6.03 10.19
C TYR A 38 -6.27 5.36 8.91
N HIS A 39 -6.69 6.16 7.93
CA HIS A 39 -6.97 5.69 6.59
C HIS A 39 -5.71 5.84 5.72
N ILE A 40 -5.16 4.73 5.22
CA ILE A 40 -3.93 4.71 4.42
C ILE A 40 -4.21 3.93 3.13
N PRO A 41 -4.79 4.57 2.10
CA PRO A 41 -5.11 3.89 0.85
C PRO A 41 -3.86 3.65 -0.01
N LEU A 42 -3.97 2.66 -0.89
CA LEU A 42 -3.06 2.42 -2.01
C LEU A 42 -3.83 2.60 -3.32
N LEU A 43 -3.45 3.60 -4.11
CA LEU A 43 -3.93 3.77 -5.48
C LEU A 43 -2.93 3.09 -6.39
N LEU A 44 -3.35 2.02 -7.05
CA LEU A 44 -2.46 1.12 -7.74
C LEU A 44 -2.75 1.09 -9.25
N SER A 45 -1.70 1.31 -10.04
CA SER A 45 -1.63 0.94 -11.45
C SER A 45 -0.43 0.01 -11.65
N PRO A 46 -0.32 -0.72 -12.77
CA PRO A 46 0.74 -1.71 -12.92
C PRO A 46 2.16 -1.13 -12.90
N PHE A 47 2.31 0.17 -13.23
CA PHE A 47 3.61 0.86 -13.36
C PHE A 47 3.74 2.11 -12.50
N GLY A 48 2.74 2.42 -11.67
CA GLY A 48 2.81 3.51 -10.70
C GLY A 48 1.83 3.31 -9.56
N TYR A 49 2.16 3.84 -8.39
CA TYR A 49 1.24 3.86 -7.28
C TYR A 49 1.36 5.16 -6.49
N SER A 50 0.34 5.46 -5.70
CA SER A 50 0.40 6.50 -4.69
C SER A 50 -0.26 6.02 -3.40
N THR A 51 0.20 6.57 -2.30
CA THR A 51 -0.36 6.36 -0.96
C THR A 51 -0.26 7.66 -0.17
N TYR A 52 -1.14 7.83 0.82
CA TYR A 52 -1.19 9.02 1.66
C TYR A 52 -1.94 8.72 2.96
N ARG A 53 -1.92 9.64 3.92
CA ARG A 53 -2.83 9.62 5.08
C ARG A 53 -4.13 10.32 4.70
N GLY A 54 -5.21 9.56 4.57
CA GLY A 54 -6.57 10.07 4.39
C GLY A 54 -7.21 10.49 5.71
N SER A 55 -8.42 11.06 5.59
CA SER A 55 -9.33 11.36 6.70
C SER A 55 -10.03 10.11 7.21
#